data_AF-A0A5M7QSW3-F1
#
_entry.id   AF-A0A5M7QSW3-F1
#
_cell.length_a   1.000
_cell.length_b   1.000
_cell.length_c   1.000
_cell.angle_alpha   90.00
_cell.angle_beta   90.00
_cell.angle_gamma   90.00
#
_symmetry.space_group_name_H-M   'P 1'
#
loop_
_entity.id
_entity.type
_entity.pdbx_description
1 polymer ?
#
loop_
_entity_poly.entity_id
_entity_poly.type
_entity_poly.pdbx_seq_one_letter_code
_entity_poly.pdbx_strand_id
1 'polypeptide(L)'
;MLYREAAVRISQTVMMIARELEESTGQMVHYQKEGKVTEEQAGTHLHKVNVILEILYTELLDPVIAEYPDLGSRCSICERCEEGSENSSE
;
A
#
# COMPACT_ATOMS: atom_id res chain seq x y z
N MET A 1 15.87 -13.66 -12.33
CA MET A 1 15.13 -13.84 -11.07
C MET A 1 15.49 -12.81 -10.00
N LEU A 2 16.77 -12.53 -9.71
CA LEU A 2 17.15 -11.56 -8.65
C LEU A 2 16.54 -10.15 -8.79
N TYR A 3 16.47 -9.60 -10.01
CA TYR A 3 15.85 -8.28 -10.26
C TYR A 3 14.35 -8.25 -9.98
N ARG A 4 13.63 -9.37 -10.25
CA ARG A 4 12.20 -9.51 -9.92
C ARG A 4 11.98 -9.60 -8.42
N GLU A 5 12.81 -10.34 -7.68
CA GLU A 5 12.72 -10.40 -6.22
C GLU A 5 12.93 -9.03 -5.57
N ALA A 6 13.84 -8.21 -6.12
CA ALA A 6 14.01 -6.83 -5.70
C ALA A 6 12.75 -5.98 -5.99
N ALA A 7 12.15 -6.12 -7.17
CA ALA A 7 10.89 -5.45 -7.53
C ALA A 7 9.73 -5.82 -6.60
N VAL A 8 9.59 -7.11 -6.25
CA VAL A 8 8.59 -7.59 -5.27
C VAL A 8 8.78 -6.90 -3.92
N ARG A 9 10.02 -6.79 -3.43
CA ARG A 9 10.31 -6.11 -2.14
C ARG A 9 9.94 -4.63 -2.18
N ILE A 10 10.20 -3.94 -3.29
CA ILE A 10 9.79 -2.53 -3.45
C ILE A 10 8.26 -2.42 -3.42
N SER A 11 7.56 -3.22 -4.22
CA SER A 11 6.10 -3.23 -4.27
C SER A 11 5.47 -3.49 -2.89
N GLN A 12 5.93 -4.53 -2.19
CA GLN A 12 5.46 -4.85 -0.83
C GLN A 12 5.70 -3.71 0.16
N THR A 13 6.88 -3.07 0.08
CA THR A 13 7.25 -1.95 0.96
C THR A 13 6.34 -0.74 0.71
N VAL A 14 6.13 -0.38 -0.56
CA VAL A 14 5.22 0.72 -0.93
C VAL A 14 3.81 0.44 -0.42
N MET A 15 3.30 -0.77 -0.60
CA MET A 15 1.97 -1.16 -0.14
C MET A 15 1.84 -1.14 1.40
N MET A 16 2.89 -1.54 2.13
CA MET A 16 2.90 -1.43 3.59
C MET A 16 2.84 0.02 4.05
N ILE A 17 3.65 0.90 3.46
CA ILE A 17 3.66 2.33 3.81
C ILE A 17 2.32 2.97 3.48
N ALA A 18 1.73 2.65 2.31
CA ALA A 18 0.44 3.18 1.90
C ALA A 18 -0.66 2.83 2.92
N ARG A 19 -0.68 1.58 3.40
CA ARG A 19 -1.62 1.16 4.44
C ARG A 19 -1.47 1.95 5.73
N GLU A 20 -0.25 2.16 6.23
CA GLU A 20 0.00 2.92 7.46
C GLU A 20 -0.45 4.39 7.32
N LEU A 21 -0.26 4.96 6.12
CA LEU A 21 -0.73 6.30 5.79
C LEU A 21 -2.26 6.38 5.79
N GLU A 22 -2.95 5.41 5.17
CA GLU A 22 -4.41 5.31 5.20
C GLU A 22 -4.93 5.18 6.64
N GLU A 23 -4.33 4.31 7.46
CA GLU A 23 -4.69 4.16 8.87
C GLU A 23 -4.52 5.49 9.64
N SER A 24 -3.46 6.25 9.35
CA SER A 24 -3.25 7.59 9.91
C SER A 24 -4.35 8.58 9.54
N THR A 25 -4.87 8.54 8.31
CA THR A 25 -6.03 9.38 7.94
C THR A 25 -7.28 9.02 8.73
N GLY A 26 -7.54 7.73 8.95
CA GLY A 26 -8.67 7.25 9.75
C GLY A 26 -8.60 7.72 11.19
N GLN A 27 -7.40 7.70 11.80
CA GLN A 27 -7.17 8.25 13.14
C GLN A 27 -7.44 9.76 13.21
N MET A 28 -6.99 10.52 12.21
CA MET A 28 -7.23 11.97 12.17
C MET A 28 -8.72 12.31 12.08
N VAL A 29 -9.48 11.57 11.27
CA VAL A 29 -10.95 11.71 11.18
C VAL A 29 -11.61 11.38 12.53
N HIS A 30 -11.11 10.38 13.24
CA HIS A 30 -11.60 10.07 14.59
C HIS A 30 -11.34 11.22 15.57
N TYR A 31 -10.12 11.77 15.57
CA TYR A 31 -9.76 12.92 16.42
C TYR A 31 -10.60 14.16 16.12
N GLN A 32 -10.94 14.39 14.84
CA GLN A 32 -11.85 15.47 14.47
C GLN A 32 -13.25 15.26 15.08
N LYS A 33 -13.80 14.05 14.99
CA LYS A 33 -15.10 13.70 15.56
C LYS A 33 -15.13 13.84 17.09
N GLU A 34 -14.02 13.55 17.76
CA GLU A 34 -13.86 13.74 19.20
C GLU A 34 -13.58 15.19 19.62
N GLY A 35 -13.45 16.12 18.67
CA GLY A 35 -13.12 17.52 18.94
C GLY A 35 -11.68 17.74 19.43
N LYS A 36 -10.78 16.77 19.24
CA LYS A 36 -9.35 16.86 19.63
C LYS A 36 -8.53 17.71 18.66
N VAL A 37 -8.99 17.84 17.42
CA VAL A 37 -8.39 18.66 16.36
C VAL A 37 -9.48 19.44 15.63
N THR A 38 -9.10 20.54 15.00
CA THR A 38 -10.01 21.30 14.14
C THR A 38 -10.19 20.63 12.78
N GLU A 39 -11.26 21.00 12.07
CA GLU A 39 -11.47 20.58 10.68
C GLU A 39 -10.32 20.99 9.76
N GLU A 40 -9.76 22.19 9.94
CA GLU A 40 -8.61 22.68 9.18
C GLU A 40 -7.35 21.83 9.43
N GLN A 41 -7.08 21.46 10.69
CA GLN A 41 -5.96 20.60 11.04
C GLN A 41 -6.11 19.20 10.43
N ALA A 42 -7.32 18.63 10.52
CA ALA A 42 -7.63 17.35 9.91
C ALA A 42 -7.48 17.40 8.39
N GLY A 43 -8.07 18.40 7.73
CA GLY A 43 -7.98 18.59 6.28
C GLY A 43 -6.53 18.77 5.80
N THR A 44 -5.73 19.52 6.56
CA THR A 44 -4.29 19.70 6.26
C THR A 44 -3.53 18.38 6.34
N HIS A 45 -3.80 17.55 7.35
CA HIS A 45 -3.18 16.23 7.48
C HIS A 45 -3.59 15.29 6.35
N LEU A 46 -4.90 15.21 6.06
CA LEU A 46 -5.43 14.39 4.96
C LEU A 46 -4.81 14.79 3.63
N HIS A 47 -4.68 16.09 3.35
CA HIS A 47 -4.02 16.57 2.14
C HIS A 47 -2.55 16.13 2.06
N LYS A 48 -1.79 16.25 3.15
CA LYS A 48 -0.39 15.78 3.20
C LYS A 48 -0.28 14.28 2.92
N VAL A 49 -1.14 13.48 3.55
CA VAL A 49 -1.15 12.03 3.33
C VAL A 49 -1.48 11.70 1.88
N ASN A 50 -2.49 12.33 1.30
CA ASN A 50 -2.86 12.11 -0.11
C ASN A 50 -1.72 12.43 -1.07
N VAL A 51 -0.99 13.53 -0.86
CA VAL A 51 0.19 13.87 -1.67
C VAL A 51 1.29 12.79 -1.55
N ILE A 52 1.53 12.28 -0.34
CA ILE A 52 2.52 11.21 -0.14
C ILE A 52 2.07 9.92 -0.84
N LEU A 53 0.81 9.53 -0.69
CA LEU A 53 0.24 8.35 -1.36
C LEU A 53 0.34 8.46 -2.88
N GLU A 54 0.04 9.63 -3.44
CA GLU A 54 0.19 9.89 -4.87
C GLU A 54 1.63 9.64 -5.33
N ILE A 55 2.62 10.21 -4.63
CA ILE A 55 4.04 9.99 -4.93
C ILE A 55 4.43 8.51 -4.82
N LEU A 56 3.99 7.82 -3.76
CA LEU A 56 4.28 6.40 -3.57
C LEU A 56 3.75 5.55 -4.73
N TYR A 57 2.56 5.86 -5.24
CA TYR A 57 2.00 5.12 -6.36
C TYR A 57 2.62 5.53 -7.70
N THR A 58 2.64 6.82 -8.04
CA THR A 58 3.04 7.27 -9.37
C THR A 58 4.54 7.24 -9.59
N GLU A 59 5.34 7.58 -8.57
CA GLU A 59 6.79 7.71 -8.73
C GLU A 59 7.56 6.45 -8.32
N LEU A 60 6.97 5.59 -7.47
CA LEU A 60 7.65 4.36 -7.02
C LEU A 60 6.98 3.09 -7.55
N LEU A 61 5.66 2.95 -7.41
CA LEU A 61 5.00 1.70 -7.75
C LEU A 61 4.78 1.53 -9.24
N ASP A 62 4.28 2.56 -9.93
CA ASP A 62 3.99 2.53 -11.37
C ASP A 62 5.21 2.16 -12.22
N PRO A 63 6.43 2.71 -11.99
CA PRO A 63 7.62 2.28 -12.72
C PRO A 63 7.97 0.81 -12.51
N VAL A 64 7.77 0.30 -11.28
CA VAL A 64 8.01 -1.11 -10.96
C VAL A 64 6.99 -2.01 -11.64
N ILE A 65 5.71 -1.62 -11.68
CA ILE A 65 4.66 -2.35 -12.39
C ILE A 65 4.88 -2.30 -13.91
N ALA A 66 5.35 -1.17 -14.45
CA ALA A 66 5.64 -1.05 -15.87
C ALA A 66 6.74 -2.04 -16.31
N GLU A 67 7.73 -2.30 -15.46
CA GLU A 67 8.77 -3.32 -15.70
C GLU A 67 8.30 -4.74 -15.38
N TYR A 68 7.46 -4.92 -14.34
CA TYR A 68 6.93 -6.20 -13.88
C TYR A 68 5.39 -6.16 -13.73
N PRO A 69 4.63 -6.29 -14.84
CA PRO A 69 3.19 -6.09 -14.84
C PRO A 69 2.41 -7.07 -13.95
N ASP A 70 2.97 -8.24 -13.67
CA ASP A 70 2.39 -9.25 -12.77
C ASP A 70 2.27 -8.77 -11.31
N LEU A 71 3.03 -7.74 -10.94
CA LEU A 71 2.93 -7.08 -9.63
C LEU A 71 1.76 -6.09 -9.54
N GLY A 72 1.15 -5.70 -10.67
CA GLY A 72 0.14 -4.65 -10.75
C GLY A 72 -1.24 -5.00 -10.16
N SER A 73 -1.47 -6.24 -9.73
CA SER A 73 -2.75 -6.65 -9.15
C SER A 73 -2.70 -7.92 -8.30
N ARG A 74 -1.58 -8.20 -7.62
CA ARG A 74 -1.49 -9.35 -6.71
C ARG A 74 -0.98 -8.92 -5.35
N CYS A 75 -1.92 -8.80 -4.41
CA CYS A 75 -1.63 -8.73 -2.99
C CYS A 75 -0.69 -9.87 -2.61
N SER A 76 0.38 -9.59 -1.87
CA SER A 76 1.34 -10.60 -1.36
C SER A 76 0.69 -11.66 -0.44
N ILE A 77 -0.54 -11.42 0.03
CA ILE A 77 -1.36 -12.41 0.73
C ILE A 77 -1.91 -13.47 -0.22
N CYS A 78 -2.17 -13.14 -1.50
CA CYS A 78 -2.76 -14.05 -2.48
C CYS A 78 -1.75 -15.09 -3.01
N GLU A 79 -0.45 -14.79 -3.05
CA GLU A 79 0.56 -15.78 -3.45
C GLU A 79 0.70 -16.93 -2.44
N ARG A 80 0.36 -16.70 -1.15
CA ARG A 80 0.29 -17.78 -0.15
C ARG A 80 -0.89 -18.74 -0.34
N CYS A 81 -1.86 -18.41 -1.21
CA CYS A 81 -3.00 -19.29 -1.47
C CYS A 81 -2.75 -20.30 -2.60
N GLU A 82 -1.82 -20.03 -3.53
CA GLU A 82 -1.56 -20.95 -4.65
C GLU A 82 -0.57 -22.08 -4.28
N GLU A 83 0.36 -21.85 -3.34
CA GLU A 83 1.32 -22.89 -2.91
C GLU A 83 0.71 -24.01 -2.03
N GLY A 84 -0.58 -23.91 -1.66
CA GLY A 84 -1.25 -24.86 -0.76
C GLY A 84 -2.20 -25.86 -1.41
N SER A 85 -2.34 -25.87 -2.75
CA SER A 85 -3.42 -26.61 -3.43
C SER A 85 -2.98 -27.77 -4.35
N GLU A 86 -1.72 -28.22 -4.25
CA GLU A 86 -1.25 -29.42 -4.94
C GLU A 86 -0.47 -30.31 -3.98
N ASN A 87 -1.17 -31.08 -3.13
CA ASN A 87 -0.72 -32.38 -2.61
C ASN A 87 -1.79 -32.98 -1.69
N SER A 88 -2.84 -33.54 -2.28
CA SER A 88 -3.63 -34.61 -1.67
C SER A 88 -4.59 -35.17 -2.71
N SER A 89 -4.10 -36.11 -3.52
CA SER A 89 -4.88 -37.23 -4.10
C SER A 89 -3.93 -38.10 -4.95
N GLU A 90 -3.17 -38.96 -4.28
CA GLU A 90 -2.89 -40.34 -4.70
C GLU A 90 -2.57 -41.18 -3.45
#